data_AF-A0A2H6MZ91-F1
#
_entry.id   AF-A0A2H6MZ91-F1
#
_cell.length_a   1.000
_cell.length_b   1.000
_cell.length_c   1.000
_cell.angle_alpha   90.00
_cell.angle_beta   90.00
_cell.angle_gamma   90.00
#
_symmetry.space_group_name_H-M   'P 1'
#
loop_
_entity.id
_entity.type
_entity.pdbx_description
1 polymer ?
#
loop_
_entity_poly.entity_id
_entity_poly.type
_entity_poly.pdbx_seq_one_letter_code
_entity_poly.pdbx_strand_id
1 'polypeptide(L)'
;KYVPRAVLVDLEPGTMDSVRSGPFGQIFRPDNFVFGQSGAGNNWAKGHYTEGAELVDSVLDVVRKEAESCDCLQGFQLTHSLGGGTGSGMGTLLISKIREE
;
A
#
# COMPACT_ATOMS: atom_id res chain seq x y z
N LYS A 1 -21.11 10.48 -4.26
CA LYS A 1 -20.79 9.05 -4.00
C LYS A 1 -19.69 9.02 -2.97
N TYR A 2 -19.84 8.24 -1.89
CA TYR A 2 -18.79 8.08 -0.89
C TYR A 2 -17.74 7.10 -1.41
N VAL A 3 -16.47 7.38 -1.11
CA VAL A 3 -15.31 6.60 -1.54
C VAL A 3 -14.45 6.33 -0.30
N PRO A 4 -13.99 5.09 -0.06
CA PRO A 4 -13.07 4.81 1.03
C PRO A 4 -11.73 5.54 0.83
N ARG A 5 -11.26 6.21 1.88
CA ARG A 5 -9.89 6.73 1.95
C ARG A 5 -8.95 5.59 2.36
N ALA A 6 -8.61 4.77 1.39
CA ALA A 6 -7.72 3.63 1.56
C ALA A 6 -6.73 3.57 0.40
N VAL A 7 -5.50 3.16 0.69
CA VAL A 7 -4.46 2.85 -0.31
C VAL A 7 -4.18 1.35 -0.20
N LEU A 8 -4.40 0.62 -1.28
CA LEU A 8 -4.17 -0.82 -1.36
C LEU A 8 -2.83 -1.06 -2.05
N VAL A 9 -1.95 -1.79 -1.38
CA VAL A 9 -0.57 -2.01 -1.81
C VAL A 9 -0.25 -3.49 -1.79
N ASP A 10 0.33 -3.98 -2.88
CA ASP A 10 0.96 -5.30 -2.91
C ASP A 10 2.14 -5.32 -3.90
N LEU A 11 3.09 -6.23 -3.75
CA LEU A 11 4.21 -6.38 -4.69
C LEU A 11 3.83 -7.23 -5.91
N GLU A 12 2.63 -7.80 -5.92
CA GLU A 12 2.08 -8.61 -7.01
C GLU A 12 0.66 -8.15 -7.38
N PRO A 13 0.24 -8.27 -8.65
CA PRO A 13 -1.07 -7.78 -9.08
C PRO A 13 -2.26 -8.66 -8.64
N GLY A 14 -2.03 -9.94 -8.36
CA GLY A 14 -3.12 -10.94 -8.25
C GLY A 14 -4.14 -10.68 -7.14
N THR A 15 -3.70 -10.12 -6.01
CA THR A 15 -4.59 -9.77 -4.90
C THR A 15 -5.47 -8.56 -5.24
N MET A 16 -4.94 -7.60 -6.01
CA MET A 16 -5.65 -6.39 -6.41
C MET A 16 -6.79 -6.70 -7.39
N ASP A 17 -6.56 -7.60 -8.34
CA ASP A 17 -7.58 -8.06 -9.29
C ASP A 17 -8.76 -8.75 -8.56
N SER A 18 -8.44 -9.51 -7.51
CA SER A 18 -9.45 -10.15 -6.66
C SER A 18 -10.30 -9.12 -5.90
N VAL A 19 -9.70 -8.05 -5.39
CA VAL A 19 -10.45 -6.96 -4.73
C VAL A 19 -11.32 -6.20 -5.72
N ARG A 20 -10.78 -5.88 -6.90
CA ARG A 20 -11.51 -5.12 -7.96
C ARG A 20 -12.72 -5.88 -8.49
N SER A 21 -12.62 -7.20 -8.61
CA SER A 21 -13.72 -8.08 -9.05
C SER A 21 -14.71 -8.42 -7.93
N GLY A 22 -14.38 -8.12 -6.68
CA GLY A 22 -15.26 -8.35 -5.53
C GLY A 22 -16.50 -7.45 -5.50
N PRO A 23 -17.48 -7.77 -4.63
CA PRO A 23 -18.76 -7.05 -4.56
C PRO A 23 -18.62 -5.56 -4.25
N PHE A 24 -17.53 -5.18 -3.59
CA PHE A 24 -17.22 -3.79 -3.22
C PHE A 24 -16.05 -3.21 -4.02
N GLY A 25 -15.51 -3.88 -5.03
CA GLY A 25 -14.32 -3.39 -5.76
C GLY A 25 -14.50 -2.01 -6.39
N GLN A 26 -15.72 -1.69 -6.84
CA GLN A 26 -16.05 -0.45 -7.53
C GLN A 26 -16.20 0.78 -6.63
N ILE A 27 -16.17 0.61 -5.30
CA ILE A 27 -16.27 1.77 -4.37
C ILE A 27 -14.92 2.45 -4.17
N PHE A 28 -13.81 1.74 -4.41
CA PHE A 28 -12.45 2.24 -4.27
C PHE A 28 -12.03 3.06 -5.49
N ARG A 29 -11.20 4.09 -5.28
CA ARG A 29 -10.57 4.81 -6.39
C ARG A 29 -9.57 3.90 -7.11
N PRO A 30 -9.62 3.78 -8.45
CA PRO A 30 -8.64 3.01 -9.21
C PRO A 30 -7.20 3.44 -8.96
N ASP A 31 -6.97 4.74 -8.73
CA ASP A 31 -5.66 5.34 -8.49
C ASP A 31 -5.06 4.95 -7.13
N ASN A 32 -5.88 4.42 -6.20
CA ASN A 32 -5.44 4.04 -4.86
C ASN A 32 -4.94 2.59 -4.77
N PHE A 33 -4.92 1.87 -5.90
CA PHE A 33 -4.31 0.55 -5.99
C PHE A 33 -2.90 0.72 -6.55
N VAL A 34 -1.89 0.42 -5.75
CA VAL A 34 -0.48 0.49 -6.14
C VAL A 34 0.08 -0.92 -6.07
N PHE A 35 0.65 -1.42 -7.17
CA PHE A 35 1.20 -2.76 -7.17
C PHE A 35 2.46 -2.93 -8.01
N GLY A 36 3.32 -3.83 -7.55
CA GLY A 36 4.52 -4.26 -8.26
C GLY A 36 4.24 -5.36 -9.29
N GLN A 37 5.32 -5.81 -9.95
CA GLN A 37 5.30 -6.96 -10.86
C GLN A 37 6.08 -8.16 -10.31
N SER A 38 6.66 -8.02 -9.12
CA SER A 38 7.60 -8.99 -8.54
C SER A 38 7.38 -9.07 -7.03
N GLY A 39 6.95 -10.24 -6.56
CA GLY A 39 6.69 -10.46 -5.15
C GLY A 39 7.94 -10.56 -4.28
N ALA A 40 7.74 -10.35 -2.98
CA ALA A 40 8.79 -10.57 -1.98
C ALA A 40 9.08 -12.05 -1.72
N GLY A 41 8.23 -13.00 -2.16
CA GLY A 41 8.47 -14.43 -2.03
C GLY A 41 8.73 -14.90 -0.59
N ASN A 42 7.92 -14.45 0.37
CA ASN A 42 8.10 -14.70 1.81
C ASN A 42 9.47 -14.30 2.38
N ASN A 43 10.15 -13.33 1.75
CA ASN A 43 11.42 -12.80 2.23
C ASN A 43 11.27 -11.33 2.66
N TRP A 44 11.45 -11.06 3.95
CA TRP A 44 11.41 -9.70 4.50
C TRP A 44 12.44 -8.77 3.86
N ALA A 45 13.67 -9.25 3.61
CA ALA A 45 14.73 -8.43 3.04
C ALA A 45 14.40 -7.98 1.61
N LYS A 46 13.75 -8.83 0.81
CA LYS A 46 13.23 -8.43 -0.50
C LYS A 46 12.16 -7.34 -0.38
N GLY A 47 11.21 -7.54 0.52
CA GLY A 47 10.14 -6.57 0.76
C GLY A 47 10.65 -5.23 1.32
N HIS A 48 11.74 -5.23 2.08
CA HIS A 48 12.24 -4.02 2.76
C HIS A 48 13.34 -3.28 2.00
N TYR A 49 14.28 -4.00 1.40
CA TYR A 49 15.49 -3.40 0.82
C TYR A 49 15.50 -3.36 -0.71
N THR A 50 14.74 -4.22 -1.40
CA THR A 50 14.76 -4.28 -2.87
C THR A 50 13.40 -3.95 -3.47
N GLU A 51 12.51 -4.93 -3.58
CA GLU A 51 11.24 -4.80 -4.32
C GLU A 51 10.33 -3.72 -3.71
N GLY A 52 10.23 -3.69 -2.37
CA GLY A 52 9.43 -2.66 -1.71
C GLY A 52 10.06 -1.27 -1.77
N ALA A 53 11.38 -1.18 -1.85
CA ALA A 53 12.08 0.10 -2.00
C ALA A 53 11.84 0.73 -3.39
N GLU A 54 11.65 -0.09 -4.42
CA GLU A 54 11.28 0.41 -5.76
C GLU A 54 9.83 0.92 -5.79
N LEU A 55 8.92 0.34 -5.01
CA LEU A 55 7.49 0.69 -5.03
C LEU A 55 7.11 1.78 -4.02
N VAL A 56 7.87 1.97 -2.94
CA VAL A 56 7.47 2.81 -1.80
C VAL A 56 7.21 4.27 -2.19
N ASP A 57 7.99 4.85 -3.09
CA ASP A 57 7.83 6.25 -3.49
C ASP A 57 6.48 6.48 -4.20
N SER A 58 6.06 5.52 -5.04
CA SER A 58 4.75 5.56 -5.68
C SER A 58 3.62 5.47 -4.66
N VAL A 59 3.79 4.68 -3.60
CA VAL A 59 2.81 4.59 -2.51
C VAL A 59 2.75 5.89 -1.72
N LEU A 60 3.89 6.48 -1.38
CA LEU A 60 3.96 7.75 -0.64
C LEU A 60 3.29 8.89 -1.41
N ASP A 61 3.45 8.96 -2.73
CA ASP A 61 2.77 9.97 -3.54
C ASP A 61 1.24 9.85 -3.50
N VAL A 62 0.71 8.63 -3.45
CA VAL A 62 -0.74 8.41 -3.28
C VAL A 62 -1.18 8.76 -1.85
N VAL A 63 -0.38 8.37 -0.84
CA VAL A 63 -0.64 8.72 0.57
C VAL A 63 -0.68 10.23 0.77
N ARG A 64 0.26 10.98 0.16
CA ARG A 64 0.29 12.45 0.19
C ARG A 64 -0.97 13.06 -0.41
N LYS A 65 -1.38 12.63 -1.60
CA LYS A 65 -2.62 13.11 -2.24
C LYS A 65 -3.85 12.88 -1.36
N GLU A 66 -3.93 11.72 -0.71
CA GLU A 66 -5.02 11.42 0.21
C GLU A 66 -4.94 12.25 1.49
N ALA A 67 -3.74 12.50 2.02
CA ALA A 67 -3.51 13.35 3.18
C ALA A 67 -3.86 14.83 2.91
N GLU A 68 -3.43 15.39 1.78
CA GLU A 68 -3.75 16.76 1.34
C GLU A 68 -5.25 16.97 1.12
N SER A 69 -5.97 15.91 0.79
CA SER A 69 -7.44 15.93 0.66
C SER A 69 -8.18 15.91 2.02
N CYS A 70 -7.47 16.01 3.15
CA CYS A 70 -8.03 16.11 4.49
C CYS A 70 -7.80 17.52 5.05
N ASP A 71 -8.81 18.09 5.72
CA ASP A 71 -8.64 19.39 6.41
C ASP A 71 -7.63 19.31 7.56
N CYS A 72 -7.65 18.19 8.30
CA CYS A 72 -6.72 17.89 9.39
C CYS A 72 -6.60 16.37 9.58
N LEU A 73 -5.52 15.78 9.08
CA LEU A 73 -5.26 14.35 9.22
C LEU A 73 -4.82 14.01 10.64
N GLN A 74 -5.46 13.01 11.26
CA GLN A 74 -5.15 12.59 12.65
C GLN A 74 -4.12 11.45 12.73
N GLY A 75 -3.97 10.67 11.66
CA GLY A 75 -3.06 9.54 11.61
C GLY A 75 -3.47 8.49 10.58
N PHE A 76 -2.74 7.37 10.58
CA PHE A 76 -2.91 6.27 9.63
C PHE A 76 -3.25 4.98 10.35
N GLN A 77 -4.08 4.15 9.73
CA GLN A 77 -4.26 2.76 10.11
C GLN A 77 -3.54 1.87 9.08
N LEU A 78 -2.59 1.08 9.56
CA LEU A 78 -1.84 0.13 8.73
C LEU A 78 -2.28 -1.30 9.07
N THR A 79 -2.74 -2.04 8.06
CA THR A 79 -3.06 -3.47 8.18
C THR A 79 -2.08 -4.27 7.34
N HIS A 80 -1.25 -5.09 7.97
CA HIS A 80 -0.25 -5.90 7.29
C HIS A 80 0.06 -7.18 8.08
N SER A 81 0.53 -8.21 7.39
CA SER A 81 0.98 -9.45 8.02
C SER A 81 2.45 -9.37 8.43
N LEU A 82 2.83 -10.00 9.55
CA LEU A 82 4.24 -10.15 9.95
C LEU A 82 4.94 -11.37 9.34
N GLY A 83 4.20 -12.39 8.92
CA GLY A 83 4.79 -13.65 8.43
C GLY A 83 5.24 -13.65 6.96
N GLY A 84 4.61 -12.85 6.10
CA GLY A 84 4.93 -12.78 4.66
C GLY A 84 5.92 -11.68 4.32
N GLY A 85 6.57 -11.75 3.16
CA GLY A 85 7.63 -10.80 2.77
C GLY A 85 7.14 -9.39 2.44
N THR A 86 6.02 -9.28 1.70
CA THR A 86 5.43 -7.97 1.33
C THR A 86 4.88 -7.26 2.56
N GLY A 87 3.97 -7.92 3.28
CA GLY A 87 3.34 -7.34 4.46
C GLY A 87 4.36 -6.94 5.51
N SER A 88 5.34 -7.80 5.82
CA SER A 88 6.33 -7.48 6.84
C SER A 88 7.37 -6.48 6.35
N GLY A 89 8.02 -6.73 5.20
CA GLY A 89 9.13 -5.92 4.69
C GLY A 89 8.71 -4.55 4.19
N MET A 90 7.72 -4.51 3.29
CA MET A 90 7.25 -3.24 2.73
C MET A 90 6.44 -2.44 3.76
N GLY A 91 5.66 -3.12 4.61
CA GLY A 91 4.93 -2.48 5.70
C GLY A 91 5.86 -1.76 6.69
N THR A 92 6.97 -2.38 7.08
CA THR A 92 7.95 -1.74 7.98
C THR A 92 8.73 -0.63 7.28
N LEU A 93 8.99 -0.73 5.98
CA LEU A 93 9.61 0.35 5.21
C LEU A 93 8.68 1.58 5.15
N LEU A 94 7.42 1.36 4.79
CA LEU A 94 6.43 2.43 4.62
C LEU A 94 6.20 3.21 5.91
N ILE A 95 6.04 2.54 7.05
CA ILE A 95 5.84 3.24 8.33
C ILE A 95 7.06 4.08 8.73
N SER A 96 8.28 3.63 8.41
CA SER A 96 9.49 4.40 8.67
C SER A 96 9.49 5.68 7.84
N LYS A 97 9.08 5.60 6.57
CA LYS A 97 9.00 6.74 5.66
C LYS A 97 7.91 7.73 6.05
N ILE A 98 6.71 7.25 6.40
CA ILE A 98 5.62 8.12 6.87
C ILE A 98 6.02 8.91 8.11
N ARG A 99 6.83 8.33 9.00
CA ARG A 99 7.31 9.03 10.20
C ARG A 99 8.34 10.12 9.90
N GLU A 100 9.02 10.05 8.75
CA GLU A 100 10.01 11.06 8.33
C GLU A 100 9.35 12.31 7.73
N GLU A 101 8.10 12.22 7.29
CA GLU A 101 7.28 13.32 6.76
C GLU A 101 6.50 14.05 7.87
#